data_AF-A0A4S8Z1T8-F1
#
_entry.id   AF-A0A4S8Z1T8-F1
#
_cell.length_a   1.000
_cell.length_b   1.000
_cell.length_c   1.000
_cell.angle_alpha   90.00
_cell.angle_beta   90.00
_cell.angle_gamma   90.00
#
_symmetry.space_group_name_H-M   'P 1'
#
loop_
_entity.id
_entity.type
_entity.pdbx_description
1 polymer ?
#
loop_
_entity_poly.entity_id
_entity_poly.type
_entity_poly.pdbx_seq_one_letter_code
_entity_poly.pdbx_strand_id
1 'polypeptide(L)'
;MALSAGQKQEQKSTFWRGREFGIPLYKISIISTMSLEAIKYKRGQLDILDQLQLPHTEVYDEVKSAQDAWHAIKEMRTRGAPAIAIVAALGLAVELELIAGKKELSSVAEEVEFFIKEKLEYLVTSRPTAVNLADAARKLQKIVQTAAKAQSASGTSVKDAYVQAAEQMLVDDVSDNKAIGEHGADWILKNAAGGKDQVSILTHCNTGSLATAGYGTALGVIRSVHARGSLRKAFCSETRPYNQGSRLTAFELVHDKIPATLVTDSMAAALLRLKGSTENIAAIVVGADRVAANGDTANKIGTYSLAILAKHHGVKFLVAAPRTTIDLDTKSGADIVIEERAGKEMTMIKGPCYKGSSLDPKQVETVSIAANGINVWNPAFDVTPAELIDGVVTEKGVVEKGSDGVFHFEDIFAASGSDVKPTTVGGL
;
A
#
# COMPACT_ATOMS: atom_id res chain seq x y z
N MET A 1 28.93 74.29 59.60
CA MET A 1 28.78 74.27 58.14
C MET A 1 28.69 72.82 57.68
N ALA A 2 27.59 72.48 56.99
CA ALA A 2 27.36 71.31 56.11
C ALA A 2 27.57 69.85 56.62
N LEU A 3 26.42 69.19 56.90
CA LEU A 3 25.91 67.84 56.48
C LEU A 3 26.88 66.63 56.52
N SER A 4 26.92 65.71 57.51
CA SER A 4 26.02 64.58 57.95
C SER A 4 25.59 63.58 56.84
N ALA A 5 26.11 62.35 56.71
CA ALA A 5 26.05 61.13 57.56
C ALA A 5 24.70 60.36 57.51
N GLY A 6 24.76 59.03 57.26
CA GLY A 6 23.79 58.07 57.82
C GLY A 6 23.27 56.95 56.90
N GLN A 7 23.72 55.71 57.14
CA GLN A 7 22.96 54.48 56.86
C GLN A 7 21.77 54.35 57.82
N LYS A 8 20.65 53.74 57.39
CA LYS A 8 19.86 52.78 58.19
C LYS A 8 18.77 52.05 57.39
N GLN A 9 18.58 50.80 57.80
CA GLN A 9 17.52 49.83 57.46
C GLN A 9 16.09 50.37 57.67
N GLU A 10 15.15 49.85 56.88
CA GLU A 10 13.88 49.41 57.43
C GLU A 10 13.31 48.20 56.65
N GLN A 11 12.96 47.15 57.39
CA GLN A 11 12.19 45.99 56.94
C GLN A 11 10.74 46.39 56.71
N LYS A 12 10.08 45.76 55.73
CA LYS A 12 8.70 45.29 55.90
C LYS A 12 8.40 44.12 54.96
N SER A 13 8.11 43.00 55.59
CA SER A 13 7.56 41.76 55.05
C SER A 13 6.15 41.94 54.51
N THR A 14 5.84 41.32 53.38
CA THR A 14 4.54 40.64 53.18
C THR A 14 4.69 39.50 52.17
N PHE A 15 3.97 38.45 52.49
CA PHE A 15 4.07 37.07 52.02
C PHE A 15 3.07 36.83 50.87
N TRP A 16 3.27 35.72 50.14
CA TRP A 16 2.29 34.93 49.35
C TRP A 16 2.19 35.05 47.81
N ARG A 17 2.51 33.88 47.23
CA ARG A 17 1.87 33.12 46.13
C ARG A 17 2.46 33.26 44.73
N GLY A 18 2.94 32.09 44.28
CA GLY A 18 3.48 31.84 42.97
C GLY A 18 2.46 32.11 41.87
N ARG A 19 3.01 32.45 40.71
CA ARG A 19 2.34 32.33 39.43
C ARG A 19 3.19 31.44 38.56
N GLU A 20 2.62 30.29 38.25
CA GLU A 20 3.07 29.37 37.22
C GLU A 20 3.18 30.14 35.90
N PHE A 21 4.36 30.12 35.30
CA PHE A 21 4.53 30.53 33.91
C PHE A 21 3.97 29.41 33.03
N GLY A 22 2.70 29.55 32.66
CA GLY A 22 2.06 28.73 31.64
C GLY A 22 2.75 28.93 30.29
N ILE A 23 3.47 27.91 29.85
CA ILE A 23 3.96 27.79 28.47
C ILE A 23 2.71 27.56 27.59
N PRO A 24 2.50 28.33 26.50
CA PRO A 24 1.37 28.08 25.63
C PRO A 24 1.63 26.79 24.86
N LEU A 25 0.84 25.76 25.19
CA LEU A 25 0.66 24.57 24.37
C LEU A 25 0.14 25.03 23.00
N TYR A 26 1.04 25.10 22.01
CA TYR A 26 0.63 25.12 20.61
C TYR A 26 -0.20 23.87 20.37
N LYS A 27 -1.50 24.07 20.15
CA LYS A 27 -2.38 23.05 19.57
C LYS A 27 -1.76 22.65 18.24
N ILE A 28 -1.03 21.53 18.24
CA ILE A 28 -0.77 20.76 17.05
C ILE A 28 -2.16 20.30 16.60
N SER A 29 -2.73 21.03 15.65
CA SER A 29 -3.85 20.58 14.86
C SER A 29 -3.35 19.34 14.12
N ILE A 30 -3.58 18.16 14.71
CA ILE A 30 -3.57 16.91 13.96
C ILE A 30 -4.70 17.06 12.96
N ILE A 31 -4.37 17.56 11.77
CA ILE A 31 -5.25 17.47 10.63
C ILE A 31 -5.29 15.97 10.37
N SER A 32 -6.28 15.29 10.95
CA SER A 32 -6.66 13.94 10.56
C SER A 32 -7.27 14.06 9.16
N THR A 33 -6.44 14.30 8.15
CA THR A 33 -6.81 14.09 6.75
C THR A 33 -7.04 12.60 6.63
N MET A 34 -8.30 12.19 6.59
CA MET A 34 -8.62 10.82 6.20
C MET A 34 -8.03 10.61 4.81
N SER A 35 -7.10 9.67 4.69
CA SER A 35 -6.51 9.26 3.42
C SER A 35 -7.62 8.80 2.48
N LEU A 36 -7.44 8.99 1.18
CA LEU A 36 -8.34 8.45 0.15
C LEU A 36 -8.72 6.99 0.43
N GLU A 37 -10.02 6.68 0.42
CA GLU A 37 -10.55 5.33 0.63
C GLU A 37 -10.94 4.70 -0.71
N ALA A 38 -10.16 3.73 -1.18
CA ALA A 38 -10.47 2.98 -2.40
C ALA A 38 -11.59 1.94 -2.18
N ILE A 39 -11.72 1.44 -0.95
CA ILE A 39 -12.69 0.44 -0.52
C ILE A 39 -13.50 1.04 0.62
N LYS A 40 -14.79 1.28 0.39
CA LYS A 40 -15.73 1.75 1.42
C LYS A 40 -16.65 0.60 1.78
N TYR A 41 -16.48 0.09 2.98
CA TYR A 41 -17.23 -1.06 3.47
C TYR A 41 -18.02 -0.72 4.72
N LYS A 42 -19.26 -1.18 4.75
CA LYS A 42 -20.04 -1.40 5.97
C LYS A 42 -20.80 -2.71 5.79
N ARG A 43 -21.17 -3.38 6.88
CA ARG A 43 -21.84 -4.68 6.77
C ARG A 43 -23.08 -4.59 5.85
N GLY A 44 -23.10 -5.40 4.79
CA GLY A 44 -24.15 -5.43 3.77
C GLY A 44 -24.02 -4.39 2.64
N GLN A 45 -22.98 -3.56 2.60
CA GLN A 45 -22.72 -2.62 1.50
C GLN A 45 -21.21 -2.45 1.25
N LEU A 46 -20.81 -2.56 -0.01
CA LEU A 46 -19.44 -2.34 -0.47
C LEU A 46 -19.47 -1.39 -1.66
N ASP A 47 -18.72 -0.31 -1.57
CA ASP A 47 -18.47 0.63 -2.66
C ASP A 47 -16.96 0.68 -2.95
N ILE A 48 -16.58 0.57 -4.22
CA ILE A 48 -15.17 0.62 -4.66
C ILE A 48 -14.95 1.81 -5.57
N LEU A 49 -13.80 2.47 -5.46
CA LEU A 49 -13.44 3.56 -6.37
C LEU A 49 -13.04 2.99 -7.74
N ASP A 50 -13.66 3.47 -8.82
CA ASP A 50 -13.30 3.09 -10.19
C ASP A 50 -11.97 3.74 -10.60
N GLN A 51 -10.89 2.97 -10.48
CA GLN A 51 -9.54 3.44 -10.78
C GLN A 51 -9.29 3.66 -12.28
N LEU A 52 -10.18 3.24 -13.17
CA LEU A 52 -10.06 3.52 -14.60
C LEU A 52 -10.40 4.99 -14.93
N GLN A 53 -11.23 5.62 -14.10
CA GLN A 53 -11.64 7.02 -14.27
C GLN A 53 -10.66 8.03 -13.67
N LEU A 54 -9.80 7.57 -12.75
CA LEU A 54 -8.73 8.37 -12.20
C LEU A 54 -7.67 8.73 -13.27
N PRO A 55 -7.05 9.92 -13.17
CA PRO A 55 -7.18 10.92 -12.11
C PRO A 55 -8.29 11.96 -12.32
N HIS A 56 -9.14 11.79 -13.34
CA HIS A 56 -9.99 12.88 -13.84
C HIS A 56 -11.39 12.89 -13.22
N THR A 57 -11.91 11.72 -12.84
CA THR A 57 -13.21 11.60 -12.18
C THR A 57 -13.11 10.59 -11.05
N GLU A 58 -13.68 10.94 -9.90
CA GLU A 58 -13.83 10.07 -8.74
C GLU A 58 -15.25 9.50 -8.73
N VAL A 59 -15.39 8.21 -9.09
CA VAL A 59 -16.67 7.50 -9.12
C VAL A 59 -16.56 6.24 -8.29
N TYR A 60 -17.55 5.99 -7.45
CA TYR A 60 -17.65 4.77 -6.66
C TYR A 60 -18.71 3.85 -7.26
N ASP A 61 -18.36 2.60 -7.49
CA ASP A 61 -19.25 1.54 -7.96
C ASP A 61 -19.69 0.68 -6.77
N GLU A 62 -20.99 0.42 -6.70
CA GLU A 62 -21.57 -0.48 -5.70
C GLU A 62 -21.31 -1.94 -6.11
N VAL A 63 -20.84 -2.76 -5.17
CA VAL A 63 -20.53 -4.20 -5.36
C VAL A 63 -21.52 -5.00 -4.52
N LYS A 64 -22.44 -5.73 -5.16
CA LYS A 64 -23.53 -6.47 -4.49
C LYS A 64 -23.33 -7.98 -4.48
N SER A 65 -22.36 -8.48 -5.23
CA SER A 65 -22.16 -9.90 -5.43
C SER A 65 -20.69 -10.25 -5.68
N ALA A 66 -20.36 -11.54 -5.52
CA ALA A 66 -19.08 -12.09 -5.97
C ALA A 66 -18.88 -11.90 -7.48
N GLN A 67 -19.95 -11.86 -8.27
CA GLN A 67 -19.87 -11.57 -9.70
C GLN A 67 -19.45 -10.13 -9.97
N ASP A 68 -20.04 -9.15 -9.28
CA ASP A 68 -19.64 -7.75 -9.39
C ASP A 68 -18.17 -7.55 -8.99
N ALA A 69 -17.76 -8.18 -7.88
CA ALA A 69 -16.37 -8.16 -7.42
C ALA A 69 -15.43 -8.79 -8.44
N TRP A 70 -15.80 -9.94 -9.03
CA TRP A 70 -15.04 -10.59 -10.08
C TRP A 70 -14.82 -9.67 -11.28
N HIS A 71 -15.87 -8.98 -11.75
CA HIS A 71 -15.79 -8.04 -12.87
C HIS A 71 -14.91 -6.84 -12.53
N ALA A 72 -15.09 -6.24 -11.34
CA ALA A 72 -14.27 -5.13 -10.88
C ALA A 72 -12.77 -5.45 -10.84
N ILE A 73 -12.43 -6.68 -10.43
CA ILE A 73 -11.05 -7.17 -10.39
C ILE A 73 -10.53 -7.45 -11.81
N LYS A 74 -11.33 -8.14 -12.64
CA LYS A 74 -10.95 -8.53 -14.01
C LYS A 74 -10.68 -7.32 -14.90
N GLU A 75 -11.55 -6.32 -14.80
CA GLU A 75 -11.51 -5.07 -15.58
C GLU A 75 -10.48 -4.06 -15.03
N MET A 76 -9.84 -4.38 -13.90
CA MET A 76 -8.89 -3.52 -13.20
C MET A 76 -9.50 -2.21 -12.66
N ARG A 77 -10.82 -2.18 -12.42
CA ARG A 77 -11.45 -1.11 -11.61
C ARG A 77 -10.91 -1.15 -10.18
N THR A 78 -10.68 -2.35 -9.66
CA THR A 78 -9.85 -2.60 -8.46
C THR A 78 -8.53 -3.25 -8.85
N ARG A 79 -7.43 -2.76 -8.27
CA ARG A 79 -6.08 -3.30 -8.49
C ARG A 79 -5.19 -3.12 -7.26
N GLY A 80 -4.05 -3.80 -7.27
CA GLY A 80 -3.18 -3.95 -6.11
C GLY A 80 -3.46 -5.28 -5.42
N ALA A 81 -2.40 -6.03 -5.12
CA ALA A 81 -2.54 -7.41 -4.67
C ALA A 81 -3.39 -7.54 -3.38
N PRO A 82 -3.19 -6.69 -2.34
CA PRO A 82 -4.07 -6.70 -1.17
C PRO A 82 -5.51 -6.25 -1.48
N ALA A 83 -5.69 -5.15 -2.22
CA ALA A 83 -7.02 -4.61 -2.53
C ALA A 83 -7.91 -5.61 -3.28
N ILE A 84 -7.35 -6.35 -4.24
CA ILE A 84 -8.08 -7.37 -5.00
C ILE A 84 -8.60 -8.49 -4.08
N ALA A 85 -7.77 -8.99 -3.16
CA ALA A 85 -8.17 -10.04 -2.23
C ALA A 85 -9.29 -9.57 -1.28
N ILE A 86 -9.20 -8.33 -0.81
CA ILE A 86 -10.16 -7.73 0.10
C ILE A 86 -11.50 -7.46 -0.60
N VAL A 87 -11.48 -6.89 -1.81
CA VAL A 87 -12.73 -6.68 -2.59
C VAL A 87 -13.40 -8.00 -2.94
N ALA A 88 -12.65 -9.04 -3.27
CA ALA A 88 -13.20 -10.37 -3.50
C ALA A 88 -13.90 -10.93 -2.24
N ALA A 89 -13.23 -10.87 -1.09
CA ALA A 89 -13.77 -11.37 0.17
C ALA A 89 -15.00 -10.59 0.64
N LEU A 90 -14.92 -9.25 0.61
CA LEU A 90 -16.01 -8.38 1.03
C LEU A 90 -17.19 -8.42 0.06
N GLY A 91 -16.95 -8.58 -1.25
CA GLY A 91 -18.02 -8.71 -2.24
C GLY A 91 -18.89 -9.95 -2.01
N LEU A 92 -18.27 -11.09 -1.68
CA LEU A 92 -19.01 -12.29 -1.27
C LEU A 92 -19.66 -12.12 0.12
N ALA A 93 -19.03 -11.41 1.05
CA ALA A 93 -19.63 -11.11 2.35
C ALA A 93 -20.92 -10.28 2.19
N VAL A 94 -20.93 -9.30 1.28
CA VAL A 94 -22.13 -8.53 0.93
C VAL A 94 -23.20 -9.42 0.27
N GLU A 95 -22.82 -10.30 -0.65
CA GLU A 95 -23.76 -11.24 -1.28
C GLU A 95 -24.48 -12.10 -0.22
N LEU A 96 -23.72 -12.63 0.74
CA LEU A 96 -24.24 -13.44 1.84
C LEU A 96 -25.19 -12.66 2.77
N GLU A 97 -24.85 -11.42 3.11
CA GLU A 97 -25.74 -10.56 3.91
C GLU A 97 -27.04 -10.23 3.17
N LEU A 98 -26.99 -10.00 1.86
CA LEU A 98 -28.19 -9.76 1.04
C LEU A 98 -29.08 -11.00 0.92
N ILE A 99 -28.51 -12.19 0.72
CA ILE A 99 -29.25 -13.46 0.71
C ILE A 99 -29.91 -13.71 2.08
N ALA A 100 -29.17 -13.50 3.17
CA ALA A 100 -29.70 -13.64 4.53
C ALA A 100 -30.83 -12.64 4.83
N GLY A 101 -30.70 -11.39 4.41
CA GLY A 101 -31.73 -10.34 4.57
C GLY A 101 -33.03 -10.66 3.83
N LYS A 102 -32.97 -11.38 2.71
CA LYS A 102 -34.13 -11.89 1.97
C LYS A 102 -34.71 -13.19 2.54
N LYS A 103 -34.08 -13.77 3.57
CA LYS A 103 -34.42 -15.08 4.14
C LYS A 103 -34.26 -16.23 3.14
N GLU A 104 -33.32 -16.10 2.21
CA GLU A 104 -33.01 -17.10 1.17
C GLU A 104 -31.78 -17.95 1.53
N LEU A 105 -31.11 -17.64 2.65
CA LEU A 105 -29.96 -18.41 3.11
C LEU A 105 -30.40 -19.80 3.59
N SER A 106 -29.72 -20.86 3.15
CA SER A 106 -29.97 -22.20 3.67
C SER A 106 -29.72 -22.26 5.18
N SER A 107 -30.52 -23.08 5.87
CA SER A 107 -30.29 -23.40 7.29
C SER A 107 -29.21 -24.46 7.49
N VAL A 108 -28.88 -25.22 6.44
CA VAL A 108 -27.90 -26.32 6.45
C VAL A 108 -26.49 -25.74 6.32
N ALA A 109 -25.60 -26.08 7.26
CA ALA A 109 -24.25 -25.54 7.32
C ALA A 109 -23.41 -25.92 6.10
N GLU A 110 -23.50 -27.18 5.67
CA GLU A 110 -22.76 -27.75 4.55
C GLU A 110 -23.14 -27.10 3.21
N GLU A 111 -24.41 -26.74 3.01
CA GLU A 111 -24.86 -26.07 1.79
C GLU A 111 -24.28 -24.65 1.68
N VAL A 112 -24.22 -23.92 2.80
CA VAL A 112 -23.60 -22.58 2.84
C VAL A 112 -22.09 -22.65 2.69
N GLU A 113 -21.42 -23.64 3.30
CA GLU A 113 -19.98 -23.88 3.12
C GLU A 113 -19.64 -24.16 1.65
N PHE A 114 -20.40 -25.06 1.01
CA PHE A 114 -20.22 -25.42 -0.39
C PHE A 114 -20.41 -24.19 -1.31
N PHE A 115 -21.47 -23.41 -1.10
CA PHE A 115 -21.72 -22.18 -1.84
C PHE A 115 -20.56 -21.18 -1.71
N ILE A 116 -20.07 -20.94 -0.50
CA ILE A 116 -18.94 -20.02 -0.26
C ILE A 116 -17.69 -20.53 -0.97
N LYS A 117 -17.41 -21.83 -0.90
CA LYS A 117 -16.26 -22.45 -1.55
C LYS A 117 -16.30 -22.25 -3.06
N GLU A 118 -17.42 -22.53 -3.72
CA GLU A 118 -17.58 -22.34 -5.16
C GLU A 118 -17.38 -20.86 -5.57
N LYS A 119 -17.93 -19.93 -4.79
CA LYS A 119 -17.78 -18.49 -5.06
C LYS A 119 -16.34 -18.01 -4.90
N LEU A 120 -15.61 -18.52 -3.90
CA LEU A 120 -14.19 -18.23 -3.72
C LEU A 120 -13.36 -18.78 -4.88
N GLU A 121 -13.63 -20.00 -5.33
CA GLU A 121 -12.95 -20.60 -6.51
C GLU A 121 -13.23 -19.78 -7.77
N TYR A 122 -14.47 -19.35 -7.98
CA TYR A 122 -14.85 -18.45 -9.06
C TYR A 122 -14.11 -17.11 -8.98
N LEU A 123 -14.08 -16.46 -7.82
CA LEU A 123 -13.38 -15.17 -7.61
C LEU A 123 -11.89 -15.25 -7.99
N VAL A 124 -11.21 -16.34 -7.64
CA VAL A 124 -9.79 -16.57 -8.00
C VAL A 124 -9.55 -16.54 -9.51
N THR A 125 -10.52 -16.94 -10.32
CA THR A 125 -10.39 -16.93 -11.80
C THR A 125 -10.34 -15.52 -12.41
N SER A 126 -10.70 -14.47 -11.66
CA SER A 126 -10.66 -13.09 -12.15
C SER A 126 -9.24 -12.70 -12.59
N ARG A 127 -8.23 -13.01 -11.78
CA ARG A 127 -6.81 -12.77 -12.07
C ARG A 127 -5.94 -13.90 -11.49
N PRO A 128 -5.79 -15.04 -12.20
CA PRO A 128 -5.11 -16.24 -11.69
C PRO A 128 -3.64 -16.03 -11.31
N THR A 129 -2.99 -14.97 -11.82
CA THR A 129 -1.61 -14.60 -11.50
C THR A 129 -1.48 -13.87 -10.15
N ALA A 130 -2.59 -13.44 -9.54
CA ALA A 130 -2.58 -12.77 -8.24
C ALA A 130 -2.59 -13.79 -7.10
N VAL A 131 -1.41 -14.22 -6.65
CA VAL A 131 -1.24 -15.23 -5.60
C VAL A 131 -1.96 -14.84 -4.31
N ASN A 132 -1.94 -13.56 -3.92
CA ASN A 132 -2.63 -13.08 -2.72
C ASN A 132 -4.14 -13.38 -2.71
N LEU A 133 -4.80 -13.37 -3.87
CA LEU A 133 -6.23 -13.70 -3.98
C LEU A 133 -6.48 -15.19 -3.74
N ALA A 134 -5.67 -16.05 -4.38
CA ALA A 134 -5.76 -17.49 -4.18
C ALA A 134 -5.48 -17.89 -2.72
N ASP A 135 -4.50 -17.26 -2.10
CA ASP A 135 -4.13 -17.51 -0.71
C ASP A 135 -5.23 -17.09 0.26
N ALA A 136 -5.79 -15.89 0.06
CA ALA A 136 -6.93 -15.42 0.85
C ALA A 136 -8.14 -16.35 0.70
N ALA A 137 -8.45 -16.78 -0.52
CA ALA A 137 -9.54 -17.74 -0.77
C ALA A 137 -9.31 -19.07 -0.03
N ARG A 138 -8.11 -19.66 -0.11
CA ARG A 138 -7.78 -20.90 0.63
C ARG A 138 -7.94 -20.73 2.14
N LYS A 139 -7.55 -19.58 2.69
CA LYS A 139 -7.69 -19.29 4.13
C LYS A 139 -9.16 -19.18 4.54
N LEU A 140 -9.96 -18.43 3.78
CA LEU A 140 -11.40 -18.29 4.02
C LEU A 140 -12.12 -19.64 3.90
N GLN A 141 -11.77 -20.47 2.91
CA GLN A 141 -12.28 -21.84 2.77
C GLN A 141 -12.03 -22.68 4.03
N LYS A 142 -10.83 -22.65 4.61
CA LYS A 142 -10.51 -23.37 5.85
C LYS A 142 -11.34 -22.87 7.04
N ILE A 143 -11.57 -21.57 7.14
CA ILE A 143 -12.40 -20.96 8.20
C ILE A 143 -13.84 -21.49 8.10
N VAL A 144 -14.45 -21.43 6.92
CA VAL A 144 -15.85 -21.89 6.75
C VAL A 144 -15.99 -23.40 6.88
N GLN A 145 -15.00 -24.19 6.45
CA GLN A 145 -14.96 -25.63 6.68
C GLN A 145 -14.92 -25.98 8.17
N THR A 146 -14.17 -25.20 8.96
CA THR A 146 -14.11 -25.39 10.41
C THR A 146 -15.43 -25.02 11.07
N ALA A 147 -16.03 -23.89 10.65
CA ALA A 147 -17.32 -23.44 11.14
C ALA A 147 -18.46 -24.44 10.82
N ALA A 148 -18.43 -25.06 9.64
CA ALA A 148 -19.44 -26.04 9.21
C ALA A 148 -19.37 -27.36 9.98
N LYS A 149 -18.20 -27.74 10.51
CA LYS A 149 -17.98 -28.98 11.29
C LYS A 149 -18.28 -28.82 12.79
N ALA A 150 -18.66 -27.63 13.24
CA ALA A 150 -18.95 -27.39 14.65
C ALA A 150 -20.24 -28.10 15.09
N GLN A 151 -20.30 -28.55 16.37
CA GLN A 151 -21.42 -29.34 16.90
C GLN A 151 -22.80 -28.65 16.82
N SER A 152 -22.84 -27.32 16.69
CA SER A 152 -24.06 -26.53 16.53
C SER A 152 -24.01 -25.67 15.27
N ALA A 153 -23.34 -26.15 14.22
CA ALA A 153 -23.25 -25.44 12.96
C ALA A 153 -24.62 -25.26 12.31
N SER A 154 -24.84 -24.07 11.76
CA SER A 154 -25.99 -23.70 10.94
C SER A 154 -25.50 -22.87 9.75
N GLY A 155 -26.33 -22.71 8.72
CA GLY A 155 -25.98 -21.83 7.61
C GLY A 155 -25.69 -20.39 8.06
N THR A 156 -26.38 -19.91 9.10
CA THR A 156 -26.12 -18.57 9.69
C THR A 156 -24.75 -18.51 10.37
N SER A 157 -24.36 -19.52 11.15
CA SER A 157 -23.05 -19.50 11.82
C SER A 157 -21.88 -19.59 10.84
N VAL A 158 -22.02 -20.35 9.75
CA VAL A 158 -21.01 -20.42 8.67
C VAL A 158 -20.89 -19.08 7.95
N LYS A 159 -22.03 -18.47 7.61
CA LYS A 159 -22.10 -17.12 7.02
C LYS A 159 -21.44 -16.08 7.93
N ASP A 160 -21.77 -16.06 9.21
CA ASP A 160 -21.19 -15.10 10.17
C ASP A 160 -19.67 -15.30 10.33
N ALA A 161 -19.19 -16.54 10.38
CA ALA A 161 -17.75 -16.84 10.42
C ALA A 161 -17.01 -16.31 9.18
N TYR A 162 -17.62 -16.47 7.99
CA TYR A 162 -17.07 -15.91 6.76
C TYR A 162 -17.03 -14.37 6.78
N VAL A 163 -18.16 -13.73 7.09
CA VAL A 163 -18.28 -12.27 7.10
C VAL A 163 -17.28 -11.66 8.09
N GLN A 164 -17.18 -12.20 9.30
CA GLN A 164 -16.22 -11.75 10.30
C GLN A 164 -14.77 -11.90 9.81
N ALA A 165 -14.43 -13.02 9.16
CA ALA A 165 -13.08 -13.21 8.63
C ALA A 165 -12.76 -12.23 7.49
N ALA A 166 -13.72 -11.97 6.59
CA ALA A 166 -13.56 -11.01 5.50
C ALA A 166 -13.42 -9.56 6.02
N GLU A 167 -14.22 -9.18 7.02
CA GLU A 167 -14.11 -7.88 7.71
C GLU A 167 -12.76 -7.74 8.42
N GLN A 168 -12.29 -8.80 9.09
CA GLN A 168 -11.00 -8.79 9.78
C GLN A 168 -9.84 -8.61 8.80
N MET A 169 -9.90 -9.18 7.59
CA MET A 169 -8.88 -8.96 6.55
C MET A 169 -8.72 -7.47 6.19
N LEU A 170 -9.83 -6.72 6.10
CA LEU A 170 -9.79 -5.28 5.83
C LEU A 170 -9.10 -4.53 6.98
N VAL A 171 -9.48 -4.84 8.23
CA VAL A 171 -8.91 -4.21 9.43
C VAL A 171 -7.42 -4.51 9.54
N ASP A 172 -7.04 -5.77 9.35
CA ASP A 172 -5.66 -6.24 9.44
C ASP A 172 -4.76 -5.57 8.41
N ASP A 173 -5.20 -5.48 7.15
CA ASP A 173 -4.39 -4.87 6.08
C ASP A 173 -4.17 -3.37 6.34
N VAL A 174 -5.21 -2.62 6.78
CA VAL A 174 -5.04 -1.21 7.15
C VAL A 174 -4.06 -1.05 8.32
N SER A 175 -4.15 -1.93 9.32
CA SER A 175 -3.23 -1.91 10.47
C SER A 175 -1.79 -2.20 10.03
N ASP A 176 -1.60 -3.21 9.19
CA ASP A 176 -0.29 -3.63 8.71
C ASP A 176 0.34 -2.55 7.82
N ASN A 177 -0.43 -1.93 6.93
CA ASN A 177 0.02 -0.81 6.11
C ASN A 177 0.49 0.40 6.93
N LYS A 178 -0.23 0.72 8.02
CA LYS A 178 0.20 1.77 8.95
C LYS A 178 1.50 1.40 9.65
N ALA A 179 1.64 0.16 10.13
CA ALA A 179 2.86 -0.31 10.76
C ALA A 179 4.06 -0.28 9.80
N ILE A 180 3.88 -0.73 8.55
CA ILE A 180 4.88 -0.62 7.47
C ILE A 180 5.29 0.84 7.28
N GLY A 181 4.32 1.76 7.21
CA GLY A 181 4.59 3.19 7.09
C GLY A 181 5.47 3.73 8.21
N GLU A 182 5.10 3.44 9.47
CA GLU A 182 5.84 3.90 10.64
C GLU A 182 7.25 3.29 10.73
N HIS A 183 7.39 1.98 10.52
CA HIS A 183 8.69 1.30 10.55
C HIS A 183 9.63 1.80 9.44
N GLY A 184 9.09 2.01 8.22
CA GLY A 184 9.86 2.57 7.12
C GLY A 184 10.28 4.01 7.39
N ALA A 185 9.39 4.83 7.95
CA ALA A 185 9.70 6.21 8.32
C ALA A 185 10.79 6.28 9.41
N ASP A 186 10.68 5.46 10.45
CA ASP A 186 11.70 5.35 11.50
C ASP A 186 13.07 4.99 10.92
N TRP A 187 13.11 3.97 10.06
CA TRP A 187 14.36 3.51 9.46
C TRP A 187 14.98 4.58 8.56
N ILE A 188 14.21 5.24 7.70
CA ILE A 188 14.72 6.29 6.79
C ILE A 188 15.28 7.46 7.58
N LEU A 189 14.55 7.94 8.58
CA LEU A 189 14.97 9.10 9.37
C LEU A 189 16.21 8.79 10.20
N LYS A 190 16.34 7.56 10.70
CA LYS A 190 17.53 7.11 11.43
C LYS A 190 18.75 6.89 10.53
N ASN A 191 18.57 6.22 9.40
CA ASN A 191 19.68 5.64 8.63
C ASN A 191 20.03 6.40 7.34
N ALA A 192 19.10 7.17 6.78
CA ALA A 192 19.26 7.82 5.47
C ALA A 192 19.25 9.35 5.53
N ALA A 193 18.70 9.96 6.59
CA ALA A 193 18.57 11.41 6.68
C ALA A 193 19.90 12.18 6.77
N GLY A 194 20.98 11.51 7.21
CA GLY A 194 22.32 12.12 7.29
C GLY A 194 22.36 13.36 8.20
N GLY A 195 21.57 13.36 9.29
CA GLY A 195 21.48 14.47 10.24
C GLY A 195 20.64 15.66 9.78
N LYS A 196 19.91 15.55 8.66
CA LYS A 196 19.03 16.61 8.15
C LYS A 196 17.62 16.47 8.69
N ASP A 197 16.96 17.60 8.95
CA ASP A 197 15.60 17.64 9.51
C ASP A 197 14.52 17.12 8.57
N GLN A 198 14.74 17.23 7.25
CA GLN A 198 13.78 16.79 6.24
C GLN A 198 14.46 16.03 5.10
N VAL A 199 13.82 14.97 4.62
CA VAL A 199 14.29 14.12 3.52
C VAL A 199 13.30 14.15 2.35
N SER A 200 13.79 13.89 1.15
CA SER A 200 12.95 13.55 0.01
C SER A 200 13.02 12.06 -0.29
N ILE A 201 11.92 11.52 -0.82
CA ILE A 201 11.78 10.10 -1.14
C ILE A 201 11.34 9.96 -2.60
N LEU A 202 11.99 9.10 -3.36
CA LEU A 202 11.54 8.69 -4.69
C LEU A 202 10.76 7.37 -4.60
N THR A 203 9.66 7.25 -5.32
CA THR A 203 8.88 6.01 -5.39
C THR A 203 8.48 5.67 -6.84
N HIS A 204 7.96 4.47 -7.02
CA HIS A 204 7.64 3.87 -8.31
C HIS A 204 6.32 3.11 -8.25
N CYS A 205 5.60 3.05 -9.38
CA CYS A 205 4.27 2.48 -9.48
C CYS A 205 3.27 3.19 -8.56
N ASN A 206 2.25 2.46 -8.09
CA ASN A 206 1.28 2.90 -7.10
C ASN A 206 1.11 1.83 -6.03
N THR A 207 1.36 2.25 -4.80
CA THR A 207 1.45 1.43 -3.57
C THR A 207 0.72 2.12 -2.42
N GLY A 208 -0.22 3.01 -2.76
CA GLY A 208 -1.02 3.78 -1.82
C GLY A 208 -2.29 3.09 -1.38
N SER A 209 -3.25 3.90 -0.96
CA SER A 209 -4.59 3.43 -0.59
C SER A 209 -5.30 2.83 -1.80
N LEU A 210 -4.97 3.26 -3.01
CA LEU A 210 -5.52 2.70 -4.25
C LEU A 210 -5.03 1.28 -4.55
N ALA A 211 -3.96 0.82 -3.91
CA ALA A 211 -3.40 -0.51 -4.12
C ALA A 211 -3.63 -1.47 -2.93
N THR A 212 -4.23 -0.99 -1.85
CA THR A 212 -4.36 -1.70 -0.56
C THR A 212 -5.75 -1.50 0.04
N ALA A 213 -6.00 -2.00 1.25
CA ALA A 213 -7.20 -1.62 2.03
C ALA A 213 -7.28 -0.13 2.34
N GLY A 214 -6.12 0.54 2.37
CA GLY A 214 -5.97 1.90 2.80
C GLY A 214 -4.55 2.16 3.30
N TYR A 215 -4.17 3.43 3.34
CA TYR A 215 -2.85 3.92 3.75
C TYR A 215 -1.67 3.53 2.84
N GLY A 216 -1.62 2.32 2.31
CA GLY A 216 -0.58 1.85 1.40
C GLY A 216 0.71 1.39 2.08
N THR A 217 1.62 0.81 1.30
CA THR A 217 2.91 0.31 1.75
C THR A 217 4.01 1.36 1.57
N ALA A 218 4.64 1.44 0.39
CA ALA A 218 5.69 2.42 0.13
C ALA A 218 5.18 3.88 0.14
N LEU A 219 3.95 4.12 -0.37
CA LEU A 219 3.32 5.42 -0.19
C LEU A 219 2.87 5.66 1.26
N GLY A 220 2.58 4.59 2.02
CA GLY A 220 2.36 4.64 3.46
C GLY A 220 3.60 5.15 4.21
N VAL A 221 4.80 4.70 3.83
CA VAL A 221 6.07 5.24 4.36
C VAL A 221 6.19 6.74 4.07
N ILE A 222 5.88 7.17 2.85
CA ILE A 222 5.89 8.60 2.50
C ILE A 222 4.86 9.38 3.34
N ARG A 223 3.67 8.82 3.56
CA ARG A 223 2.63 9.40 4.42
C ARG A 223 3.08 9.54 5.87
N SER A 224 3.73 8.52 6.44
CA SER A 224 4.30 8.58 7.80
C SER A 224 5.39 9.65 7.92
N VAL A 225 6.33 9.72 6.96
CA VAL A 225 7.38 10.75 6.97
C VAL A 225 6.77 12.16 6.82
N HIS A 226 5.72 12.31 6.03
CA HIS A 226 4.98 13.58 5.90
C HIS A 226 4.24 13.96 7.18
N ALA A 227 3.53 13.03 7.82
CA ALA A 227 2.79 13.25 9.06
C ALA A 227 3.70 13.72 10.21
N ARG A 228 4.99 13.36 10.16
CA ARG A 228 6.02 13.80 11.12
C ARG A 228 6.63 15.17 10.80
N GLY A 229 6.26 15.80 9.69
CA GLY A 229 6.85 17.07 9.22
C GLY A 229 8.26 16.93 8.64
N SER A 230 8.76 15.69 8.48
CA SER A 230 10.12 15.39 8.00
C SER A 230 10.19 15.12 6.50
N LEU A 231 9.07 15.14 5.78
CA LEU A 231 9.09 15.03 4.32
C LEU A 231 9.30 16.39 3.68
N ARG A 232 10.42 16.56 2.98
CA ARG A 232 10.65 17.71 2.11
C ARG A 232 9.83 17.60 0.83
N LYS A 233 9.94 16.46 0.13
CA LYS A 233 9.29 16.21 -1.15
C LYS A 233 9.19 14.72 -1.48
N ALA A 234 8.07 14.29 -2.04
CA ALA A 234 7.95 13.00 -2.70
C ALA A 234 8.22 13.15 -4.20
N PHE A 235 9.03 12.29 -4.78
CA PHE A 235 9.13 12.13 -6.22
C PHE A 235 8.43 10.83 -6.61
N CYS A 236 7.60 10.84 -7.64
CA CYS A 236 7.02 9.62 -8.20
C CYS A 236 7.36 9.55 -9.68
N SER A 237 7.75 8.38 -10.17
CA SER A 237 7.92 8.18 -11.61
C SER A 237 6.58 7.85 -12.28
N GLU A 238 6.44 8.13 -13.58
CA GLU A 238 5.18 7.89 -14.30
C GLU A 238 4.79 6.41 -14.35
N THR A 239 5.78 5.51 -14.39
CA THR A 239 5.61 4.04 -14.42
C THR A 239 4.97 3.55 -15.71
N ARG A 240 5.67 3.69 -16.84
CA ARG A 240 5.25 3.13 -18.12
C ARG A 240 5.28 1.58 -18.09
N PRO A 241 4.48 0.92 -18.95
CA PRO A 241 3.55 1.52 -19.90
C PRO A 241 2.18 1.91 -19.31
N TYR A 242 1.80 1.38 -18.14
CA TYR A 242 0.43 1.50 -17.63
C TYR A 242 0.17 2.80 -16.84
N ASN A 243 1.21 3.60 -16.60
CA ASN A 243 1.13 4.95 -16.04
C ASN A 243 0.55 4.98 -14.63
N GLN A 244 0.87 3.98 -13.80
CA GLN A 244 0.37 3.90 -12.44
C GLN A 244 0.80 5.09 -11.59
N GLY A 245 2.06 5.51 -11.71
CA GLY A 245 2.60 6.57 -10.87
C GLY A 245 2.08 7.95 -11.27
N SER A 246 1.93 8.22 -12.56
CA SER A 246 1.35 9.49 -13.04
C SER A 246 -0.17 9.56 -12.85
N ARG A 247 -0.90 8.46 -13.02
CA ARG A 247 -2.37 8.45 -12.87
C ARG A 247 -2.84 8.32 -11.43
N LEU A 248 -2.21 7.45 -10.64
CA LEU A 248 -2.73 7.06 -9.33
C LEU A 248 -1.88 7.62 -8.19
N THR A 249 -0.56 7.43 -8.21
CA THR A 249 0.31 7.94 -7.13
C THR A 249 0.30 9.47 -7.09
N ALA A 250 0.43 10.13 -8.24
CA ALA A 250 0.33 11.58 -8.29
C ALA A 250 -1.05 12.08 -7.82
N PHE A 251 -2.13 11.35 -8.15
CA PHE A 251 -3.47 11.67 -7.67
C PHE A 251 -3.57 11.60 -6.14
N GLU A 252 -3.09 10.51 -5.53
CA GLU A 252 -3.07 10.35 -4.06
C GLU A 252 -2.21 11.42 -3.37
N LEU A 253 -1.03 11.72 -3.92
CA LEU A 253 -0.14 12.76 -3.38
C LEU A 253 -0.80 14.15 -3.42
N VAL A 254 -1.52 14.47 -4.51
CA VAL A 254 -2.28 15.72 -4.64
C VAL A 254 -3.47 15.74 -3.67
N HIS A 255 -4.24 14.67 -3.60
CA HIS A 255 -5.39 14.53 -2.70
C HIS A 255 -4.96 14.75 -1.23
N ASP A 256 -3.88 14.09 -0.81
CA ASP A 256 -3.35 14.17 0.55
C ASP A 256 -2.51 15.45 0.81
N LYS A 257 -2.39 16.33 -0.20
CA LYS A 257 -1.62 17.59 -0.15
C LYS A 257 -0.15 17.38 0.23
N ILE A 258 0.43 16.27 -0.20
CA ILE A 258 1.84 15.94 0.01
C ILE A 258 2.68 16.69 -1.04
N PRO A 259 3.75 17.39 -0.64
CA PRO A 259 4.62 18.08 -1.59
C PRO A 259 5.26 17.07 -2.53
N ALA A 260 4.89 17.10 -3.81
CA ALA A 260 5.25 16.05 -4.75
C ALA A 260 5.75 16.58 -6.11
N THR A 261 6.48 15.74 -6.84
CA THR A 261 6.91 16.01 -8.22
C THR A 261 6.88 14.72 -9.04
N LEU A 262 6.17 14.76 -10.16
CA LEU A 262 6.13 13.68 -11.15
C LEU A 262 7.37 13.77 -12.06
N VAL A 263 7.99 12.63 -12.35
CA VAL A 263 9.08 12.50 -13.33
C VAL A 263 8.80 11.35 -14.30
N THR A 264 9.35 11.37 -15.50
CA THR A 264 9.34 10.16 -16.36
C THR A 264 10.30 9.13 -15.79
N ASP A 265 10.13 7.86 -16.16
CA ASP A 265 11.01 6.79 -15.65
C ASP A 265 12.48 7.03 -16.06
N SER A 266 12.71 7.55 -17.27
CA SER A 266 14.05 7.90 -17.80
C SER A 266 14.72 9.08 -17.09
N MET A 267 13.96 9.92 -16.37
CA MET A 267 14.50 11.06 -15.64
C MET A 267 15.08 10.67 -14.29
N ALA A 268 14.87 9.44 -13.79
CA ALA A 268 15.33 9.04 -12.45
C ALA A 268 16.84 9.24 -12.25
N ALA A 269 17.66 8.82 -13.22
CA ALA A 269 19.11 9.01 -13.14
C ALA A 269 19.51 10.49 -13.13
N ALA A 270 18.89 11.30 -13.99
CA ALA A 270 19.12 12.74 -14.05
C ALA A 270 18.65 13.44 -12.76
N LEU A 271 17.52 13.01 -12.17
CA LEU A 271 17.00 13.51 -10.91
C LEU A 271 18.01 13.28 -9.79
N LEU A 272 18.49 12.04 -9.62
CA LEU A 272 19.48 11.71 -8.59
C LEU A 272 20.80 12.47 -8.80
N ARG A 273 21.28 12.56 -10.05
CA ARG A 273 22.53 13.27 -10.37
C ARG A 273 22.44 14.79 -10.20
N LEU A 274 21.38 15.41 -10.69
CA LEU A 274 21.26 16.88 -10.78
C LEU A 274 20.59 17.49 -9.56
N LYS A 275 19.73 16.75 -8.87
CA LYS A 275 18.93 17.24 -7.74
C LYS A 275 19.03 16.40 -6.47
N GLY A 276 19.63 15.21 -6.49
CA GLY A 276 19.67 14.31 -5.33
C GLY A 276 20.19 14.97 -4.06
N SER A 277 21.32 15.67 -4.15
CA SER A 277 21.91 16.38 -3.00
C SER A 277 21.08 17.61 -2.58
N THR A 278 20.65 18.44 -3.54
CA THR A 278 19.95 19.70 -3.27
C THR A 278 18.51 19.52 -2.79
N GLU A 279 17.85 18.43 -3.21
CA GLU A 279 16.53 18.02 -2.73
C GLU A 279 16.60 17.02 -1.58
N ASN A 280 17.80 16.65 -1.12
CA ASN A 280 18.00 15.65 -0.09
C ASN A 280 17.25 14.33 -0.33
N ILE A 281 17.36 13.77 -1.53
CA ILE A 281 16.77 12.47 -1.86
C ILE A 281 17.53 11.39 -1.10
N ALA A 282 16.97 10.93 0.01
CA ALA A 282 17.63 10.04 0.96
C ALA A 282 17.35 8.57 0.67
N ALA A 283 16.15 8.27 0.16
CA ALA A 283 15.72 6.91 -0.12
C ALA A 283 14.88 6.82 -1.39
N ILE A 284 14.94 5.65 -2.03
CA ILE A 284 13.93 5.13 -2.94
C ILE A 284 13.15 4.08 -2.16
N VAL A 285 11.82 4.21 -2.12
CA VAL A 285 10.94 3.23 -1.47
C VAL A 285 9.93 2.72 -2.48
N VAL A 286 9.89 1.41 -2.67
CA VAL A 286 9.01 0.74 -3.62
C VAL A 286 8.15 -0.32 -2.92
N GLY A 287 7.05 -0.71 -3.55
CA GLY A 287 6.28 -1.87 -3.09
C GLY A 287 6.91 -3.18 -3.55
N ALA A 288 6.18 -4.28 -3.38
CA ALA A 288 6.50 -5.57 -3.98
C ALA A 288 5.21 -6.27 -4.44
N ASP A 289 5.32 -7.02 -5.53
CA ASP A 289 4.33 -8.01 -5.93
C ASP A 289 4.67 -9.39 -5.33
N ARG A 290 5.97 -9.70 -5.18
CA ARG A 290 6.47 -10.88 -4.46
C ARG A 290 7.89 -10.64 -3.95
N VAL A 291 8.19 -11.10 -2.74
CA VAL A 291 9.55 -11.19 -2.20
C VAL A 291 9.88 -12.67 -2.01
N ALA A 292 10.92 -13.16 -2.69
CA ALA A 292 11.40 -14.54 -2.54
C ALA A 292 12.12 -14.74 -1.20
N ALA A 293 12.36 -15.99 -0.81
CA ALA A 293 13.03 -16.35 0.45
C ALA A 293 14.39 -15.69 0.64
N ASN A 294 15.17 -15.50 -0.43
CA ASN A 294 16.47 -14.82 -0.37
C ASN A 294 16.39 -13.28 -0.37
N GLY A 295 15.18 -12.71 -0.50
CA GLY A 295 14.92 -11.27 -0.56
C GLY A 295 14.85 -10.69 -1.98
N ASP A 296 15.09 -11.50 -3.02
CA ASP A 296 14.87 -11.04 -4.39
C ASP A 296 13.42 -10.62 -4.56
N THR A 297 13.22 -9.42 -5.09
CA THR A 297 11.90 -8.79 -5.10
C THR A 297 11.42 -8.60 -6.53
N ALA A 298 10.33 -9.27 -6.88
CA ALA A 298 9.57 -8.95 -8.09
C ALA A 298 8.63 -7.77 -7.82
N ASN A 299 8.75 -6.73 -8.63
CA ASN A 299 7.89 -5.56 -8.59
C ASN A 299 7.74 -4.96 -9.99
N LYS A 300 6.93 -3.91 -10.13
CA LYS A 300 6.66 -3.24 -11.41
C LYS A 300 7.95 -2.95 -12.20
N ILE A 301 7.92 -3.24 -13.50
CA ILE A 301 9.01 -2.97 -14.44
C ILE A 301 9.54 -1.54 -14.29
N GLY A 302 10.85 -1.40 -14.12
CA GLY A 302 11.54 -0.16 -13.75
C GLY A 302 12.11 -0.18 -12.33
N THR A 303 11.63 -1.07 -11.46
CA THR A 303 12.11 -1.18 -10.07
C THR A 303 13.58 -1.57 -10.00
N TYR A 304 13.99 -2.60 -10.76
CA TYR A 304 15.39 -3.02 -10.82
C TYR A 304 16.31 -1.89 -11.32
N SER A 305 15.86 -1.13 -12.33
CA SER A 305 16.61 0.03 -12.82
C SER A 305 16.81 1.07 -11.71
N LEU A 306 15.77 1.38 -10.93
CA LEU A 306 15.87 2.29 -9.79
C LEU A 306 16.82 1.78 -8.71
N ALA A 307 16.84 0.48 -8.44
CA ALA A 307 17.75 -0.11 -7.46
C ALA A 307 19.22 0.03 -7.87
N ILE A 308 19.53 -0.18 -9.16
CA ILE A 308 20.88 0.08 -9.71
C ILE A 308 21.26 1.55 -9.53
N LEU A 309 20.34 2.46 -9.86
CA LEU A 309 20.58 3.90 -9.75
C LEU A 309 20.77 4.33 -8.29
N ALA A 310 19.98 3.79 -7.36
CA ALA A 310 20.12 4.04 -5.93
C ALA A 310 21.52 3.68 -5.45
N LYS A 311 21.98 2.46 -5.77
CA LYS A 311 23.34 2.00 -5.43
C LYS A 311 24.43 2.88 -6.06
N HIS A 312 24.29 3.25 -7.33
CA HIS A 312 25.26 4.11 -8.03
C HIS A 312 25.38 5.50 -7.38
N HIS A 313 24.27 6.07 -6.89
CA HIS A 313 24.22 7.41 -6.31
C HIS A 313 24.33 7.45 -4.79
N GLY A 314 24.47 6.30 -4.12
CA GLY A 314 24.54 6.23 -2.65
C GLY A 314 23.22 6.58 -1.95
N VAL A 315 22.08 6.36 -2.62
CA VAL A 315 20.73 6.53 -2.06
C VAL A 315 20.24 5.19 -1.54
N LYS A 316 19.56 5.19 -0.39
CA LYS A 316 19.03 3.94 0.19
C LYS A 316 17.88 3.38 -0.64
N PHE A 317 17.81 2.06 -0.79
CA PHE A 317 16.74 1.39 -1.52
C PHE A 317 15.97 0.43 -0.61
N LEU A 318 14.69 0.70 -0.41
CA LEU A 318 13.81 -0.07 0.46
C LEU A 318 12.64 -0.67 -0.31
N VAL A 319 12.31 -1.91 0.05
CA VAL A 319 11.08 -2.58 -0.37
C VAL A 319 10.09 -2.55 0.80
N ALA A 320 8.88 -2.05 0.59
CA ALA A 320 7.81 -2.03 1.59
C ALA A 320 6.73 -3.04 1.21
N ALA A 321 6.63 -4.12 1.98
CA ALA A 321 5.77 -5.25 1.67
C ALA A 321 5.27 -5.93 2.97
N PRO A 322 3.98 -6.27 3.08
CA PRO A 322 3.49 -7.05 4.21
C PRO A 322 4.07 -8.47 4.17
N ARG A 323 4.07 -9.16 5.32
CA ARG A 323 4.48 -10.59 5.37
C ARG A 323 3.71 -11.48 4.39
N THR A 324 2.47 -11.11 4.06
CA THR A 324 1.64 -11.81 3.07
C THR A 324 2.17 -11.75 1.64
N THR A 325 3.15 -10.88 1.36
CA THR A 325 3.84 -10.77 0.07
C THR A 325 5.19 -11.51 0.05
N ILE A 326 5.66 -11.98 1.21
CA ILE A 326 6.92 -12.74 1.34
C ILE A 326 6.62 -14.23 1.14
N ASP A 327 7.18 -14.78 0.08
CA ASP A 327 7.02 -16.15 -0.38
C ASP A 327 8.29 -16.95 -0.07
N LEU A 328 8.27 -17.66 1.06
CA LEU A 328 9.38 -18.49 1.53
C LEU A 328 9.55 -19.78 0.70
N ASP A 329 8.54 -20.17 -0.07
CA ASP A 329 8.58 -21.36 -0.91
C ASP A 329 9.32 -21.09 -2.24
N THR A 330 9.28 -19.83 -2.72
CA THR A 330 10.09 -19.35 -3.83
C THR A 330 11.51 -19.01 -3.35
N LYS A 331 12.50 -19.81 -3.74
CA LYS A 331 13.88 -19.70 -3.22
C LYS A 331 14.58 -18.41 -3.67
N SER A 332 14.41 -18.02 -4.92
CA SER A 332 15.09 -16.89 -5.53
C SER A 332 14.26 -16.20 -6.60
N GLY A 333 14.72 -15.03 -7.05
CA GLY A 333 14.08 -14.30 -8.13
C GLY A 333 14.11 -15.03 -9.48
N ALA A 334 15.02 -15.99 -9.68
CA ALA A 334 15.07 -16.82 -10.88
C ALA A 334 13.87 -17.77 -11.01
N ASP A 335 13.22 -18.09 -9.88
CA ASP A 335 12.04 -18.96 -9.82
C ASP A 335 10.73 -18.19 -10.05
N ILE A 336 10.81 -16.86 -10.23
CA ILE A 336 9.64 -16.00 -10.47
C ILE A 336 9.38 -15.88 -11.97
N VAL A 337 8.23 -16.38 -12.43
CA VAL A 337 7.77 -16.20 -13.80
C VAL A 337 7.27 -14.77 -14.02
N ILE A 338 7.89 -14.06 -14.95
CA ILE A 338 7.52 -12.68 -15.29
C ILE A 338 6.35 -12.65 -16.27
N GLU A 339 5.27 -11.99 -15.89
CA GLU A 339 4.11 -11.73 -16.75
C GLU A 339 4.53 -10.81 -17.91
N GLU A 340 4.39 -11.27 -19.15
CA GLU A 340 4.42 -10.40 -20.33
C GLU A 340 3.00 -10.02 -20.75
N ARG A 341 2.80 -8.75 -21.08
CA ARG A 341 1.49 -8.20 -21.45
C ARG A 341 1.42 -7.78 -22.91
N ALA A 342 0.19 -7.59 -23.38
CA ALA A 342 -0.07 -7.19 -24.75
C ALA A 342 0.68 -5.89 -25.11
N GLY A 343 1.38 -5.89 -26.24
CA GLY A 343 2.19 -4.75 -26.69
C GLY A 343 1.40 -3.45 -26.89
N LYS A 344 0.07 -3.53 -27.04
CA LYS A 344 -0.83 -2.37 -27.13
C LYS A 344 -0.76 -1.46 -25.90
N GLU A 345 -0.43 -1.97 -24.71
CA GLU A 345 -0.23 -1.12 -23.52
C GLU A 345 0.95 -0.16 -23.71
N MET A 346 1.98 -0.61 -24.45
CA MET A 346 3.14 0.22 -24.78
C MET A 346 2.88 1.09 -26.02
N THR A 347 2.21 0.58 -27.05
CA THR A 347 2.06 1.32 -28.32
C THR A 347 0.90 2.31 -28.34
N MET A 348 -0.04 2.22 -27.39
CA MET A 348 -1.21 3.08 -27.32
C MET A 348 -1.36 3.72 -25.94
N ILE A 349 -1.90 4.95 -25.92
CA ILE A 349 -2.26 5.65 -24.69
C ILE A 349 -3.71 6.09 -24.78
N LYS A 350 -4.45 5.89 -23.67
CA LYS A 350 -5.84 6.33 -23.52
C LYS A 350 -5.90 7.47 -22.50
N GLY A 351 -6.63 8.53 -22.82
CA GLY A 351 -6.81 9.67 -21.92
C GLY A 351 -7.79 10.70 -22.45
N PRO A 352 -8.25 11.63 -21.60
CA PRO A 352 -9.12 12.70 -22.02
C PRO A 352 -8.42 13.70 -22.93
N CYS A 353 -9.15 14.23 -23.90
CA CYS A 353 -8.63 15.18 -24.87
C CYS A 353 -8.39 16.56 -24.23
N TYR A 354 -7.27 17.19 -24.59
CA TYR A 354 -6.95 18.56 -24.23
C TYR A 354 -7.24 19.50 -25.41
N LYS A 355 -8.20 20.42 -25.25
CA LYS A 355 -8.61 21.37 -26.31
C LYS A 355 -7.95 22.75 -26.14
N GLY A 356 -6.63 22.78 -25.94
CA GLY A 356 -5.85 24.02 -25.90
C GLY A 356 -5.97 24.86 -24.62
N SER A 357 -7.11 24.84 -23.92
CA SER A 357 -7.34 25.59 -22.68
C SER A 357 -7.90 24.76 -21.52
N SER A 358 -8.54 23.62 -21.80
CA SER A 358 -9.10 22.74 -20.78
C SER A 358 -9.06 21.28 -21.20
N LEU A 359 -8.96 20.41 -20.20
CA LEU A 359 -9.11 18.97 -20.32
C LEU A 359 -10.61 18.62 -20.32
N ASP A 360 -11.08 17.83 -21.28
CA ASP A 360 -12.47 17.37 -21.35
C ASP A 360 -12.57 15.92 -20.88
N PRO A 361 -12.93 15.65 -19.60
CA PRO A 361 -12.96 14.30 -19.05
C PRO A 361 -14.00 13.39 -19.72
N LYS A 362 -14.96 13.96 -20.44
CA LYS A 362 -16.00 13.19 -21.15
C LYS A 362 -15.55 12.71 -22.52
N GLN A 363 -14.54 13.33 -23.10
CA GLN A 363 -13.97 12.95 -24.40
C GLN A 363 -12.67 12.20 -24.17
N VAL A 364 -12.74 10.86 -24.08
CA VAL A 364 -11.57 9.99 -23.92
C VAL A 364 -11.22 9.35 -25.25
N GLU A 365 -9.99 9.56 -25.73
CA GLU A 365 -9.48 8.98 -26.96
C GLU A 365 -8.34 7.99 -26.67
N THR A 366 -8.12 7.06 -27.60
CA THR A 366 -6.97 6.16 -27.59
C THR A 366 -6.10 6.47 -28.81
N VAL A 367 -4.87 6.89 -28.56
CA VAL A 367 -3.92 7.30 -29.60
C VAL A 367 -2.79 6.29 -29.71
N SER A 368 -2.37 5.98 -30.94
CA SER A 368 -1.15 5.20 -31.20
C SER A 368 0.06 6.12 -31.15
N ILE A 369 1.08 5.73 -30.40
CA ILE A 369 2.33 6.49 -30.22
C ILE A 369 3.53 5.82 -30.88
N ALA A 370 3.44 4.52 -31.18
CA ALA A 370 4.53 3.77 -31.80
C ALA A 370 4.32 3.60 -33.31
N ALA A 371 5.43 3.39 -34.04
CA ALA A 371 5.38 3.09 -35.47
C ALA A 371 4.63 1.78 -35.75
N ASN A 372 3.75 1.77 -36.75
CA ASN A 372 2.97 0.59 -37.12
C ASN A 372 3.89 -0.57 -37.54
N GLY A 373 3.64 -1.76 -36.97
CA GLY A 373 4.37 -2.99 -37.29
C GLY A 373 5.63 -3.25 -36.45
N ILE A 374 5.98 -2.37 -35.49
CA ILE A 374 7.11 -2.63 -34.58
C ILE A 374 6.79 -3.77 -33.61
N ASN A 375 7.78 -4.63 -33.34
CA ASN A 375 7.69 -5.65 -32.30
C ASN A 375 7.82 -5.02 -30.91
N VAL A 376 7.15 -5.60 -29.91
CA VAL A 376 7.11 -5.08 -28.55
C VAL A 376 7.51 -6.17 -27.57
N TRP A 377 8.44 -5.84 -26.67
CA TRP A 377 8.71 -6.60 -25.47
C TRP A 377 8.16 -5.82 -24.28
N ASN A 378 7.19 -6.41 -23.57
CA ASN A 378 6.42 -5.72 -22.51
C ASN A 378 6.30 -6.59 -21.25
N PRO A 379 7.41 -6.84 -20.54
CA PRO A 379 7.35 -7.45 -19.22
C PRO A 379 6.66 -6.48 -18.24
N ALA A 380 5.66 -6.98 -17.51
CA ALA A 380 4.94 -6.19 -16.53
C ALA A 380 5.74 -5.99 -15.22
N PHE A 381 6.75 -6.82 -14.97
CA PHE A 381 7.55 -6.83 -13.76
C PHE A 381 9.03 -7.04 -14.09
N ASP A 382 9.90 -6.64 -13.18
CA ASP A 382 11.30 -7.07 -13.14
C ASP A 382 11.63 -7.60 -11.74
N VAL A 383 12.81 -8.23 -11.60
CA VAL A 383 13.32 -8.72 -10.33
C VAL A 383 14.48 -7.84 -9.90
N THR A 384 14.37 -7.27 -8.70
CA THR A 384 15.47 -6.59 -8.02
C THR A 384 16.22 -7.59 -7.16
N PRO A 385 17.51 -7.87 -7.46
CA PRO A 385 18.32 -8.75 -6.63
C PRO A 385 18.49 -8.23 -5.20
N ALA A 386 18.50 -9.16 -4.25
CA ALA A 386 18.63 -8.85 -2.83
C ALA A 386 19.84 -7.95 -2.54
N GLU A 387 20.98 -8.08 -3.24
CA GLU A 387 22.17 -7.27 -3.00
C GLU A 387 22.00 -5.76 -3.26
N LEU A 388 20.93 -5.35 -3.95
CA LEU A 388 20.60 -3.95 -4.21
C LEU A 388 19.60 -3.36 -3.20
N ILE A 389 19.06 -4.18 -2.28
CA ILE A 389 18.05 -3.78 -1.31
C ILE A 389 18.73 -3.55 0.05
N ASP A 390 18.56 -2.36 0.64
CA ASP A 390 19.08 -2.04 1.98
C ASP A 390 18.20 -2.62 3.10
N GLY A 391 16.89 -2.75 2.87
CA GLY A 391 15.97 -3.31 3.85
C GLY A 391 14.58 -3.61 3.27
N VAL A 392 13.92 -4.61 3.86
CA VAL A 392 12.52 -4.97 3.57
C VAL A 392 11.65 -4.54 4.75
N VAL A 393 10.82 -3.53 4.54
CA VAL A 393 9.92 -2.94 5.53
C VAL A 393 8.62 -3.74 5.58
N THR A 394 8.33 -4.32 6.74
CA THR A 394 7.12 -5.12 7.02
C THR A 394 6.34 -4.53 8.19
N GLU A 395 5.17 -5.08 8.48
CA GLU A 395 4.38 -4.72 9.67
C GLU A 395 5.02 -5.15 10.99
N LYS A 396 6.09 -5.97 10.93
CA LYS A 396 6.86 -6.44 12.10
C LYS A 396 8.18 -5.68 12.31
N GLY A 397 8.48 -4.73 11.42
CA GLY A 397 9.74 -3.98 11.43
C GLY A 397 10.45 -4.05 10.08
N VAL A 398 11.67 -3.49 10.04
CA VAL A 398 12.54 -3.56 8.86
C VAL A 398 13.49 -4.74 9.01
N VAL A 399 13.42 -5.67 8.06
CA VAL A 399 14.39 -6.78 7.94
C VAL A 399 15.59 -6.27 7.15
N GLU A 400 16.74 -6.27 7.79
CA GLU A 400 18.04 -5.95 7.18
C GLU A 400 18.82 -7.24 6.95
N LYS A 401 19.86 -7.18 6.11
CA LYS A 401 20.75 -8.33 5.91
C LYS A 401 21.56 -8.61 7.18
N GLY A 402 21.69 -9.89 7.50
CA GLY A 402 22.59 -10.36 8.55
C GLY A 402 24.07 -10.12 8.22
N SER A 403 24.95 -10.49 9.15
CA SER A 403 26.41 -10.41 8.92
C SER A 403 26.90 -11.30 7.76
N ASP A 404 26.09 -12.29 7.37
CA ASP A 404 26.30 -13.16 6.21
C ASP A 404 25.82 -12.54 4.88
N GLY A 405 25.21 -11.34 4.92
CA GLY A 405 24.72 -10.63 3.75
C GLY A 405 23.36 -11.12 3.24
N VAL A 406 22.64 -11.94 4.00
CA VAL A 406 21.36 -12.55 3.61
C VAL A 406 20.21 -11.97 4.45
N PHE A 407 19.00 -11.90 3.87
CA PHE A 407 17.78 -11.59 4.62
C PHE A 407 17.27 -12.85 5.34
N HIS A 408 17.06 -12.77 6.65
CA HIS A 408 16.49 -13.86 7.46
C HIS A 408 15.05 -13.51 7.80
N PHE A 409 14.11 -13.99 6.98
CA PHE A 409 12.68 -13.67 7.15
C PHE A 409 12.01 -14.54 8.21
N GLU A 410 12.61 -15.68 8.59
CA GLU A 410 12.04 -16.63 9.53
C GLU A 410 11.68 -15.97 10.87
N ASP A 411 12.47 -15.00 11.31
CA ASP A 411 12.28 -14.29 12.58
C ASP A 411 10.96 -13.53 12.66
N ILE A 412 10.54 -12.90 11.56
CA ILE A 412 9.26 -12.17 11.50
C ILE A 412 8.04 -13.10 11.34
N PHE A 413 8.29 -14.39 11.09
CA PHE A 413 7.28 -15.45 11.12
C PHE A 413 7.29 -16.27 12.42
N ALA A 414 8.41 -16.31 13.16
CA ALA A 414 8.58 -17.07 14.39
C ALA A 414 7.94 -16.40 15.63
N ALA A 415 7.77 -15.07 15.61
CA ALA A 415 7.23 -14.31 16.73
C ALA A 415 5.68 -14.22 16.72
N SER A 416 5.01 -15.12 17.45
CA SER A 416 4.00 -14.77 18.49
C SER A 416 3.16 -15.97 18.95
N GLY A 417 3.26 -16.31 20.25
CA GLY A 417 2.11 -16.87 20.97
C GLY A 417 0.94 -15.88 20.90
N SER A 418 -0.26 -16.39 20.64
CA SER A 418 -1.56 -15.71 20.49
C SER A 418 -1.84 -14.81 19.27
N ASP A 419 -0.86 -14.32 18.49
CA ASP A 419 -1.10 -13.51 17.27
C ASP A 419 -0.86 -14.31 15.97
N VAL A 420 -1.57 -15.43 15.81
CA VAL A 420 -1.52 -16.21 14.56
C VAL A 420 -2.29 -15.46 13.47
N LYS A 421 -1.66 -14.44 12.86
CA LYS A 421 -2.00 -14.06 11.48
C LYS A 421 -1.50 -15.20 10.61
N PRO A 422 -2.36 -15.94 9.90
CA PRO A 422 -1.96 -17.17 9.23
C PRO A 422 -0.85 -16.87 8.23
N THR A 423 0.27 -17.54 8.47
CA THR A 423 1.49 -17.55 7.67
C THR A 423 1.20 -17.80 6.19
N THR A 424 2.07 -17.31 5.33
CA THR A 424 2.11 -17.65 3.91
C THR A 424 2.32 -19.16 3.77
N VAL A 425 1.46 -19.78 2.97
CA VAL A 425 1.76 -21.03 2.24
C VAL A 425 1.19 -20.79 0.85
N GLY A 426 2.08 -20.31 -0.04
CA GLY A 426 1.83 -20.21 -1.46
C GLY A 426 2.07 -21.58 -2.08
N GLY A 427 1.09 -22.10 -2.83
CA GLY A 427 1.18 -23.43 -3.48
C GLY A 427 2.39 -23.55 -4.41
N LEU A 428 2.98 -24.74 -4.59
CA LEU A 428 2.42 -26.10 -4.65
C LEU A 428 2.58 -26.95 -3.38
#